data_AF-A0A962P5T3-F1
#
_entry.id   AF-A0A962P5T3-F1
#
_cell.length_a   1.000
_cell.length_b   1.000
_cell.length_c   1.000
_cell.angle_alpha   90.00
_cell.angle_beta   90.00
_cell.angle_gamma   90.00
#
_symmetry.space_group_name_H-M   'P 1'
#
loop_
_entity.id
_entity.type
_entity.pdbx_description
1 polymer ?
#
loop_
_entity_poly.entity_id
_entity_poly.type
_entity_poly.pdbx_seq_one_letter_code
_entity_poly.pdbx_strand_id
1 'polypeptide(L)'
;MTDWLPLFFLGIMGLALLIYIILDGYDLGIGMLLSLADEDEKDQMIASIGPFWDANETWIVLGVGVLLIAFPAAYGLVLTELYLPATLMLMGLILRGVSFDFRAKAKTQYKRRWNRLFALGSLLAAASQGWMLGAYVVGLEHSAVGMAFS
;
A
#
# COMPACT_ATOMS: atom_id res chain seq x y z
N MET A 1 12.26 -18.07 -29.73
CA MET A 1 12.30 -18.90 -28.50
C MET A 1 12.55 -18.04 -27.26
N THR A 2 11.94 -16.85 -27.17
CA THR A 2 12.09 -15.92 -26.04
C THR A 2 10.74 -15.37 -25.58
N ASP A 3 9.64 -15.79 -26.19
CA ASP A 3 8.29 -15.25 -25.97
C ASP A 3 7.70 -15.64 -24.60
N TRP A 4 8.29 -16.62 -23.92
CA TRP A 4 7.84 -17.06 -22.58
C TRP A 4 8.39 -16.20 -21.44
N LEU A 5 9.52 -15.52 -21.64
CA LEU A 5 10.19 -14.76 -20.57
C LEU A 5 9.34 -13.57 -20.08
N PRO A 6 8.72 -12.76 -20.97
CA PRO A 6 7.77 -11.73 -20.54
C PRO A 6 6.59 -12.30 -19.76
N LEU A 7 6.03 -13.43 -20.19
CA LEU A 7 4.90 -14.08 -19.50
C LEU A 7 5.30 -14.57 -18.11
N PHE A 8 6.52 -15.11 -17.97
CA PHE A 8 7.06 -15.55 -16.68
C PHE A 8 7.23 -14.37 -15.70
N PHE A 9 7.86 -13.27 -16.14
CA PHE A 9 8.01 -12.08 -15.28
C PHE A 9 6.68 -11.41 -14.97
N LEU A 10 5.74 -11.39 -15.92
CA LEU A 10 4.38 -10.92 -15.67
C LEU A 10 3.66 -11.80 -14.63
N GLY A 11 3.85 -13.11 -14.68
CA GLY A 11 3.33 -14.06 -13.69
C GLY A 11 3.92 -13.83 -12.29
N ILE A 12 5.24 -13.64 -12.19
CA ILE A 12 5.90 -13.32 -10.91
C ILE A 12 5.41 -11.99 -10.36
N MET A 13 5.33 -10.95 -11.20
CA MET A 13 4.85 -9.64 -10.81
C MET A 13 3.39 -9.72 -10.31
N GLY A 14 2.52 -10.41 -11.05
CA GLY A 14 1.13 -10.63 -10.65
C GLY A 14 1.01 -11.40 -9.33
N LEU A 15 1.83 -12.43 -9.13
CA LEU A 15 1.88 -13.16 -7.87
C LEU A 15 2.35 -12.29 -6.71
N ALA A 16 3.42 -11.50 -6.90
CA ALA A 16 3.92 -10.59 -5.88
C ALA A 16 2.88 -9.54 -5.49
N LEU A 17 2.19 -8.94 -6.46
CA LEU A 17 1.10 -7.99 -6.21
C LEU A 17 -0.10 -8.65 -5.53
N LEU A 18 -0.47 -9.87 -5.91
CA LEU A 18 -1.55 -10.61 -5.26
C LEU A 18 -1.24 -10.87 -3.79
N ILE A 19 -0.02 -11.34 -3.49
CA ILE A 19 0.43 -11.58 -2.12
C ILE A 19 0.44 -10.27 -1.33
N TYR A 20 0.95 -9.19 -1.92
CA TYR A 20 0.89 -7.85 -1.32
C TYR A 20 -0.54 -7.43 -0.96
N ILE A 21 -1.48 -7.53 -1.90
CA ILE A 21 -2.88 -7.13 -1.69
C ILE A 21 -3.52 -7.92 -0.56
N ILE A 22 -3.24 -9.22 -0.46
CA ILE A 22 -3.81 -10.07 0.60
C ILE A 22 -3.16 -9.76 1.96
N LEU A 23 -1.82 -9.74 2.01
CA LEU A 23 -1.09 -9.61 3.26
C LEU A 23 -1.09 -8.17 3.79
N ASP A 24 -0.67 -7.21 2.99
CA ASP A 24 -0.68 -5.81 3.42
C ASP A 24 -2.12 -5.26 3.50
N GLY A 25 -3.06 -5.84 2.75
CA GLY A 25 -4.47 -5.46 2.81
C GLY A 25 -5.11 -5.66 4.19
N TYR A 26 -4.78 -6.74 4.91
CA TYR A 26 -5.29 -6.93 6.27
C TYR A 26 -4.62 -5.96 7.26
N ASP A 27 -3.33 -5.64 7.09
CA ASP A 27 -2.62 -4.64 7.90
C ASP A 27 -3.25 -3.25 7.74
N LEU A 28 -3.52 -2.85 6.49
CA LEU A 28 -4.20 -1.60 6.16
C LEU A 28 -5.61 -1.56 6.75
N GLY A 29 -6.36 -2.67 6.63
CA GLY A 29 -7.69 -2.82 7.23
C GLY A 29 -7.67 -2.64 8.74
N ILE A 30 -6.76 -3.33 9.44
CA ILE A 30 -6.57 -3.18 10.89
C ILE A 30 -6.22 -1.73 11.23
N GLY A 31 -5.34 -1.09 10.48
CA GLY A 31 -4.96 0.30 10.75
C GLY A 31 -6.11 1.28 10.64
N MET A 32 -6.95 1.17 9.62
CA MET A 32 -8.14 2.01 9.48
C MET A 32 -9.13 1.79 10.63
N LEU A 33 -9.37 0.54 10.99
CA LEU A 33 -10.33 0.16 12.05
C LEU A 33 -9.82 0.45 13.47
N LEU A 34 -8.50 0.55 13.68
CA LEU A 34 -7.89 0.77 15.00
C LEU A 34 -8.43 2.02 15.71
N SER A 35 -8.77 3.06 14.95
CA SER A 35 -9.29 4.31 15.51
C SER A 35 -10.74 4.17 16.03
N LEU A 36 -11.48 3.18 15.54
CA LEU A 36 -12.88 2.90 15.85
C LEU A 36 -13.06 1.82 16.93
N ALA A 37 -12.06 0.96 17.12
CA ALA A 37 -12.08 -0.11 18.12
C ALA A 37 -12.10 0.42 19.57
N ASP A 38 -12.47 -0.45 20.50
CA ASP A 38 -12.38 -0.18 21.94
C ASP A 38 -10.92 -0.22 22.42
N GLU A 39 -10.62 0.48 23.52
CA GLU A 39 -9.22 0.66 23.97
C GLU A 39 -8.55 -0.67 24.39
N ASP A 40 -9.33 -1.64 24.87
CA ASP A 40 -8.89 -2.98 25.24
C ASP A 40 -8.54 -3.85 24.02
N GLU A 41 -9.21 -3.65 22.88
CA GLU A 41 -8.95 -4.40 21.65
C GLU A 41 -7.75 -3.86 20.86
N LYS A 42 -7.43 -2.56 20.98
CA LYS A 42 -6.39 -1.90 20.16
C LYS A 42 -5.01 -2.51 20.31
N ASP A 43 -4.62 -2.90 21.51
CA ASP A 43 -3.31 -3.53 21.73
C ASP A 43 -3.27 -4.94 21.11
N GLN A 44 -4.38 -5.68 21.12
CA GLN A 44 -4.49 -6.98 20.43
C GLN A 44 -4.45 -6.82 18.90
N MET A 45 -5.15 -5.84 18.35
CA MET A 45 -5.12 -5.52 16.91
C MET A 45 -3.69 -5.24 16.44
N ILE A 46 -2.95 -4.40 17.16
CA ILE A 46 -1.55 -4.07 16.84
C ILE A 46 -0.62 -5.29 17.01
N ALA A 47 -0.84 -6.11 18.04
CA ALA A 47 -0.05 -7.32 18.24
C ALA A 47 -0.24 -8.34 17.11
N SER A 48 -1.43 -8.41 16.50
CA SER A 48 -1.72 -9.34 15.41
C SER A 48 -0.92 -9.10 14.12
N ILE A 49 -0.49 -7.85 13.89
CA ILE A 49 0.26 -7.45 12.68
C ILE A 49 1.75 -7.28 12.92
N GLY A 50 2.16 -7.11 14.18
CA GLY A 50 3.51 -6.70 14.56
C GLY A 50 4.67 -7.54 14.00
N PRO A 51 4.59 -8.88 13.95
CA PRO A 51 5.66 -9.70 13.38
C PRO A 51 5.79 -9.63 11.86
N PHE A 52 4.78 -9.14 11.13
CA PHE A 52 4.65 -9.38 9.69
C PHE A 52 4.55 -8.11 8.85
N TRP A 53 4.08 -6.98 9.40
CA TRP A 53 3.75 -5.78 8.62
C TRP A 53 4.89 -5.29 7.71
N ASP A 54 6.12 -5.26 8.21
CA ASP A 54 7.29 -4.83 7.42
C ASP A 54 7.62 -5.82 6.29
N ALA A 55 7.46 -7.12 6.55
CA ALA A 55 7.62 -8.16 5.53
C ALA A 55 6.52 -8.07 4.46
N ASN A 56 5.30 -7.69 4.83
CA ASN A 56 4.18 -7.56 3.90
C ASN A 56 4.43 -6.43 2.87
N GLU A 57 5.03 -5.31 3.29
CA GLU A 57 5.42 -4.22 2.39
C GLU A 57 6.46 -4.66 1.35
N THR A 58 7.33 -5.64 1.64
CA THR A 58 8.38 -6.05 0.69
C THR A 58 7.83 -6.61 -0.63
N TRP A 59 6.60 -7.14 -0.62
CA TRP A 59 5.97 -7.70 -1.82
C TRP A 59 5.67 -6.64 -2.89
N ILE A 60 5.27 -5.43 -2.50
CA ILE A 60 5.08 -4.36 -3.49
C ILE A 60 6.42 -3.88 -4.05
N VAL A 61 7.46 -3.84 -3.21
CA VAL A 61 8.82 -3.50 -3.66
C VAL A 61 9.31 -4.49 -4.70
N LEU A 62 9.06 -5.79 -4.49
CA LEU A 62 9.34 -6.83 -5.48
C LEU A 62 8.54 -6.60 -6.78
N GLY A 63 7.24 -6.35 -6.69
CA GLY A 63 6.39 -6.10 -7.86
C GLY A 63 6.89 -4.91 -8.70
N VAL A 64 7.20 -3.79 -8.04
CA VAL A 64 7.76 -2.59 -8.70
C VAL A 64 9.16 -2.85 -9.27
N GLY A 65 10.00 -3.60 -8.54
CA GLY A 65 11.34 -3.98 -9.00
C GLY A 65 11.30 -4.87 -10.24
N VAL A 66 10.37 -5.84 -10.29
CA VAL A 66 10.14 -6.67 -11.49
C VAL A 66 9.66 -5.81 -12.65
N LEU A 67 8.72 -4.88 -12.42
CA LEU A 67 8.25 -3.94 -13.44
C LEU A 67 9.42 -3.13 -14.03
N LEU A 68 10.31 -2.60 -13.18
CA LEU A 68 11.49 -1.84 -13.60
C LEU A 68 12.47 -2.68 -14.42
N ILE A 69 12.81 -3.89 -13.96
CA ILE A 69 13.86 -4.71 -14.56
C ILE A 69 13.37 -5.42 -15.84
N ALA A 70 12.18 -6.01 -15.79
CA ALA A 70 11.65 -6.80 -16.89
C ALA A 70 10.90 -5.95 -17.93
N PHE A 71 10.33 -4.80 -17.52
CA PHE A 71 9.51 -3.94 -18.39
C PHE A 71 9.83 -2.44 -18.22
N PRO A 72 11.09 -2.00 -18.44
CA PRO A 72 11.53 -0.63 -18.13
C PRO A 72 10.73 0.47 -18.84
N ALA A 73 10.28 0.23 -20.07
CA ALA A 73 9.42 1.17 -20.80
C ALA A 73 8.04 1.32 -20.14
N ALA A 74 7.43 0.20 -19.69
CA ALA A 74 6.16 0.23 -18.98
C ALA A 74 6.32 0.88 -17.60
N TYR A 75 7.40 0.59 -16.88
CA TYR A 75 7.74 1.24 -15.61
C TYR A 75 7.75 2.77 -15.75
N GLY A 76 8.44 3.30 -16.76
CA GLY A 76 8.53 4.75 -16.98
C GLY A 76 7.18 5.41 -17.25
N LEU A 77 6.35 4.78 -18.08
CA LEU A 77 5.00 5.25 -18.37
C LEU A 77 4.10 5.20 -17.14
N VAL A 78 3.99 4.03 -16.51
CA VAL A 78 3.12 3.81 -15.36
C VAL A 78 3.47 4.75 -14.21
N LEU A 79 4.75 4.91 -13.88
CA LEU A 79 5.16 5.77 -12.76
C LEU A 79 4.98 7.26 -13.06
N THR A 80 5.09 7.68 -14.32
CA THR A 80 4.83 9.07 -14.72
C THR A 80 3.34 9.38 -14.58
N GLU A 81 2.50 8.50 -15.10
CA GLU A 81 1.04 8.61 -15.09
C GLU A 81 0.46 8.52 -13.66
N LEU A 82 1.01 7.62 -12.85
CA LEU A 82 0.58 7.38 -11.47
C LEU A 82 1.45 8.10 -10.44
N TYR A 83 2.23 9.12 -10.85
CA TYR A 83 3.20 9.78 -9.97
C TYR A 83 2.57 10.28 -8.67
N LEU A 84 1.44 10.99 -8.78
CA LEU A 84 0.77 11.59 -7.64
C LEU A 84 0.19 10.54 -6.68
N PRO A 85 -0.65 9.58 -7.12
CA PRO A 85 -1.15 8.55 -6.21
C PRO A 85 -0.05 7.63 -5.67
N ALA A 86 0.98 7.30 -6.45
CA ALA A 86 2.13 6.53 -5.94
C ALA A 86 2.89 7.29 -4.82
N THR A 87 3.06 8.60 -4.99
CA THR A 87 3.69 9.45 -3.97
C THR A 87 2.83 9.54 -2.70
N LEU A 88 1.52 9.71 -2.83
CA LEU A 88 0.59 9.69 -1.70
C LEU A 88 0.60 8.34 -0.97
N MET A 89 0.64 7.25 -1.73
CA MET A 89 0.75 5.90 -1.17
C MET A 89 2.03 5.75 -0.34
N LEU A 90 3.18 6.15 -0.87
CA LEU A 90 4.46 6.09 -0.15
C LEU A 90 4.42 6.92 1.14
N MET A 91 3.85 8.13 1.11
CA MET A 91 3.66 8.93 2.31
C MET A 91 2.75 8.24 3.33
N GLY A 92 1.68 7.58 2.88
CA GLY A 92 0.78 6.79 3.72
C GLY A 92 1.49 5.62 4.41
N LEU A 93 2.29 4.84 3.65
CA LEU A 93 3.08 3.73 4.17
C LEU A 93 4.14 4.20 5.17
N ILE A 94 4.87 5.28 4.87
CA ILE A 94 5.84 5.87 5.81
C ILE A 94 5.14 6.32 7.10
N LEU A 95 4.01 7.02 6.99
CA LEU A 95 3.25 7.47 8.15
C LEU A 95 2.77 6.29 9.00
N ARG A 96 2.33 5.22 8.35
CA ARG A 96 1.92 3.96 9.00
C ARG A 96 3.07 3.34 9.77
N GLY A 97 4.21 3.09 9.13
CA GLY A 97 5.39 2.47 9.76
C GLY A 97 5.92 3.28 10.94
N VAL A 98 6.07 4.60 10.76
CA VAL A 98 6.50 5.50 11.85
C VAL A 98 5.50 5.47 13.01
N SER A 99 4.19 5.50 12.71
CA SER A 99 3.17 5.49 13.76
C SER A 99 3.16 4.17 14.53
N PHE A 100 3.40 3.05 13.85
CA PHE A 100 3.47 1.73 14.46
C PHE A 100 4.62 1.64 15.48
N ASP A 101 5.83 1.96 15.06
CA ASP A 101 7.03 1.91 15.91
C ASP A 101 6.96 2.89 17.09
N PHE A 102 6.44 4.10 16.85
CA PHE A 102 6.34 5.12 17.89
C PHE A 102 5.22 4.81 18.86
N ARG A 103 4.11 4.20 18.42
CA ARG A 103 3.03 3.75 19.30
C ARG A 103 3.54 2.73 20.33
N ALA A 104 4.38 1.79 19.91
CA ALA A 104 4.96 0.77 20.79
C ALA A 104 5.82 1.37 21.91
N LYS A 105 6.45 2.53 21.65
CA LYS A 105 7.34 3.25 22.59
C LYS A 105 6.65 4.41 23.33
N ALA A 106 5.43 4.76 22.95
CA ALA A 106 4.75 5.95 23.46
C ALA A 106 4.15 5.74 24.85
N LYS A 107 4.25 6.78 25.70
CA LYS A 107 3.45 6.88 26.94
C LYS A 107 1.96 6.90 26.59
N THR A 108 1.11 6.37 27.48
CA THR A 108 -0.35 6.20 27.29
C THR A 108 -1.04 7.44 26.72
N GLN A 109 -0.69 8.63 27.19
CA GLN A 109 -1.27 9.90 26.74
C GLN A 109 -1.05 10.22 25.24
N TYR A 110 0.00 9.67 24.62
CA TYR A 110 0.32 9.90 23.21
C TYR A 110 -0.13 8.76 22.30
N LYS A 111 -0.51 7.59 22.84
CA LYS A 111 -0.98 6.43 22.06
C LYS A 111 -2.16 6.81 21.15
N ARG A 112 -3.10 7.62 21.63
CA ARG A 112 -4.27 8.06 20.84
C ARG A 112 -3.90 8.85 19.59
N ARG A 113 -2.83 9.67 19.65
CA ARG A 113 -2.35 10.42 18.49
C ARG A 113 -1.75 9.47 17.45
N TRP A 114 -0.92 8.52 17.89
CA TRP A 114 -0.32 7.53 17.00
C TRP A 114 -1.36 6.58 16.39
N ASN A 115 -2.41 6.20 17.14
CA ASN A 115 -3.52 5.41 16.58
C ASN A 115 -4.22 6.14 15.42
N ARG A 116 -4.43 7.46 15.54
CA ARG A 116 -5.04 8.27 14.47
C ARG A 116 -4.13 8.42 13.26
N LEU A 117 -2.83 8.63 13.48
CA LEU A 117 -1.86 8.73 12.38
C LEU A 117 -1.68 7.38 11.67
N PHE A 118 -1.71 6.27 12.41
CA PHE A 118 -1.73 4.92 11.85
C PHE A 118 -2.95 4.70 10.96
N ALA A 119 -4.15 5.04 11.45
CA ALA A 119 -5.38 4.95 10.67
C ALA A 119 -5.37 5.85 9.42
N LEU A 120 -4.87 7.08 9.54
CA LEU A 120 -4.76 7.99 8.40
C LEU A 120 -3.75 7.51 7.36
N GLY A 121 -2.59 7.01 7.80
CA GLY A 121 -1.57 6.43 6.91
C GLY A 121 -2.11 5.23 6.15
N SER A 122 -2.80 4.31 6.85
CA SER A 122 -3.45 3.16 6.23
C SER A 122 -4.55 3.57 5.25
N LEU A 123 -5.40 4.54 5.60
CA LEU A 123 -6.44 5.06 4.71
C LEU A 123 -5.83 5.70 3.46
N LEU A 124 -4.79 6.51 3.62
CA LEU A 124 -4.13 7.19 2.50
C LEU A 124 -3.50 6.18 1.54
N ALA A 125 -2.83 5.15 2.06
CA ALA A 125 -2.25 4.09 1.24
C ALA A 125 -3.33 3.30 0.50
N ALA A 126 -4.40 2.86 1.19
CA ALA A 126 -5.49 2.12 0.58
C ALA A 126 -6.25 2.94 -0.49
N ALA A 127 -6.56 4.20 -0.20
CA ALA A 127 -7.22 5.09 -1.16
C ALA A 127 -6.35 5.36 -2.40
N SER A 128 -5.05 5.54 -2.20
CA SER A 128 -4.11 5.74 -3.32
C SER A 128 -4.02 4.51 -4.21
N GLN A 129 -4.09 3.30 -3.65
CA GLN A 129 -4.17 2.07 -4.45
C GLN A 129 -5.46 1.96 -5.25
N GLY A 130 -6.60 2.33 -4.65
CA GLY A 130 -7.87 2.44 -5.35
C GLY A 130 -7.79 3.42 -6.53
N TRP A 131 -7.19 4.59 -6.31
CA TRP A 131 -6.95 5.58 -7.34
C TRP A 131 -6.08 5.03 -8.47
N MET A 132 -4.94 4.42 -8.16
CA MET A 132 -4.07 3.84 -9.19
C MET A 132 -4.79 2.78 -10.03
N LEU A 133 -5.58 1.92 -9.40
CA LEU A 133 -6.34 0.88 -10.10
C LEU A 133 -7.45 1.48 -10.97
N GLY A 134 -8.20 2.46 -10.45
CA GLY A 134 -9.23 3.17 -11.19
C GLY A 134 -8.67 3.86 -12.43
N ALA A 135 -7.55 4.58 -12.26
CA ALA A 135 -6.85 5.27 -13.35
C ALA A 135 -6.37 4.29 -14.43
N TYR A 136 -5.84 3.14 -14.02
CA TYR A 136 -5.43 2.09 -14.95
C TYR A 136 -6.61 1.50 -15.73
N VAL A 137 -7.76 1.26 -15.08
CA VAL A 137 -8.97 0.71 -15.72
C VAL A 137 -9.55 1.66 -16.76
N VAL A 138 -9.51 2.98 -16.52
CA VAL A 138 -9.95 4.00 -17.50
C VAL A 138 -8.88 4.32 -18.56
N GLY A 139 -7.79 3.56 -18.62
CA GLY A 139 -6.76 3.71 -19.65
C GLY A 139 -5.85 4.92 -19.47
N LEU A 140 -5.67 5.39 -18.23
CA LEU A 140 -4.84 6.57 -17.89
C LEU A 140 -5.35 7.86 -18.58
N GLU A 141 -6.66 7.91 -18.83
CA GLU A 141 -7.31 9.11 -19.35
C GLU A 141 -7.38 10.22 -18.28
N HIS A 142 -6.94 11.41 -18.65
CA HIS A 142 -6.96 12.61 -17.80
C HIS A 142 -8.28 13.39 -17.90
N SER A 143 -9.37 12.74 -18.30
CA SER A 143 -10.67 13.40 -18.36
C SER A 143 -11.18 13.68 -16.93
N ALA A 144 -11.99 14.73 -16.75
CA ALA A 144 -12.57 15.03 -15.43
C ALA A 144 -13.41 13.87 -14.88
N VAL A 145 -14.05 13.09 -15.78
CA VAL A 145 -14.80 11.89 -15.43
C VAL A 145 -13.86 10.75 -15.05
N GLY A 146 -12.75 10.56 -15.78
CA GLY A 146 -11.72 9.58 -15.45
C GLY A 146 -11.07 9.85 -14.10
N MET A 147 -10.72 11.11 -13.83
CA MET A 147 -10.19 11.56 -12.54
C MET A 147 -11.21 11.47 -11.39
N ALA A 148 -12.51 11.57 -11.66
CA ALA A 148 -13.55 11.40 -10.64
C ALA A 148 -13.89 9.92 -10.38
N PHE A 149 -13.71 9.06 -11.38
CA PHE A 149 -13.89 7.61 -11.27
C PHE A 149 -12.73 6.95 -10.52
N SER A 150 -11.53 7.48 -10.70
CA SER A 150 -10.30 7.00 -10.08
C SER A 150 -10.16 7.56 -8.67
#